data_AF-A0A6A2BWV0-F1
#
_entry.id   AF-A0A6A2BWV0-F1
#
_cell.length_a   1.000
_cell.length_b   1.000
_cell.length_c   1.000
_cell.angle_alpha   90.00
_cell.angle_beta   90.00
_cell.angle_gamma   90.00
#
_symmetry.space_group_name_H-M   'P 1'
#
loop_
_entity.id
_entity.type
_entity.pdbx_description
1 polymer ?
#
loop_
_entity_poly.entity_id
_entity_poly.type
_entity_poly.pdbx_seq_one_letter_code
_entity_poly.pdbx_strand_id
1 'polypeptide(L)'
;MKVNRENVFDYVIAAVNQTDGGDAFLIKFRQPEFSAQDDGLWRIAANNKSGHGSYTFIVDQNGTVQIWDGLMNEKIEEQKVTLN
;
A
#
# COMPACT_ATOMS: atom_id res chain seq x y z
N MET A 1 6.88 -1.67 -15.26
CA MET A 1 7.93 -2.26 -14.40
C MET A 1 7.31 -3.34 -13.53
N LYS A 2 8.06 -4.38 -13.13
CA LYS A 2 7.59 -5.35 -12.13
C LYS A 2 7.75 -4.76 -10.73
N VAL A 3 6.77 -4.98 -9.84
CA VAL A 3 6.88 -4.55 -8.44
C VAL A 3 7.99 -5.32 -7.74
N ASN A 4 8.85 -4.61 -7.01
CA ASN A 4 9.97 -5.17 -6.26
C ASN A 4 10.24 -4.34 -5.00
N ARG A 5 11.23 -4.75 -4.20
CA ARG A 5 11.55 -4.08 -2.93
C ARG A 5 11.93 -2.59 -3.09
N GLU A 6 12.49 -2.23 -4.24
CA GLU A 6 13.00 -0.88 -4.51
C GLU A 6 11.88 0.09 -4.88
N ASN A 7 10.82 -0.39 -5.54
CA ASN A 7 9.74 0.47 -6.06
C ASN A 7 8.38 0.27 -5.36
N VAL A 8 8.21 -0.74 -4.50
CA VAL A 8 6.91 -1.04 -3.86
C VAL A 8 6.33 0.15 -3.08
N PHE A 9 7.18 0.97 -2.47
CA PHE A 9 6.73 2.19 -1.81
C PHE A 9 6.19 3.24 -2.78
N ASP A 10 6.76 3.36 -3.97
CA ASP A 10 6.28 4.31 -4.98
C ASP A 10 4.86 3.96 -5.42
N TYR A 11 4.54 2.67 -5.55
CA TYR A 11 3.18 2.19 -5.82
C TYR A 11 2.21 2.58 -4.70
N VAL A 12 2.59 2.35 -3.43
CA VAL A 12 1.73 2.70 -2.28
C VAL A 12 1.56 4.22 -2.15
N ILE A 13 2.62 5.01 -2.32
CA ILE A 13 2.57 6.46 -2.25
C ILE A 13 1.67 7.03 -3.34
N ALA A 14 1.84 6.55 -4.57
CA ALA A 14 0.99 6.95 -5.69
C ALA A 14 -0.48 6.59 -5.43
N ALA A 15 -0.75 5.38 -4.95
CA ALA A 15 -2.12 4.96 -4.61
C ALA A 15 -2.75 5.88 -3.55
N VAL A 16 -2.08 6.09 -2.42
CA VAL A 16 -2.63 6.95 -1.35
C VAL A 16 -2.91 8.36 -1.86
N ASN A 17 -2.01 8.95 -2.65
CA ASN A 17 -2.19 10.31 -3.18
C ASN A 17 -3.24 10.39 -4.29
N GLN A 18 -3.63 9.27 -4.90
CA GLN A 18 -4.71 9.19 -5.89
C GLN A 18 -6.08 8.96 -5.25
N THR A 19 -6.15 8.45 -4.02
CA THR A 19 -7.38 8.32 -3.25
C THR A 19 -7.89 9.71 -2.83
N ASP A 20 -9.21 9.92 -2.90
CA ASP A 20 -9.82 11.21 -2.52
C ASP A 20 -9.53 11.55 -1.05
N GLY A 21 -8.96 12.74 -0.82
CA GLY A 21 -8.49 13.19 0.49
C GLY A 21 -7.28 12.44 1.07
N GLY A 22 -6.63 11.56 0.31
CA GLY A 22 -5.44 10.83 0.73
C GLY A 22 -4.15 11.65 0.63
N ASP A 23 -3.29 11.54 1.65
CA ASP A 23 -1.95 12.15 1.65
C ASP A 23 -0.94 11.18 2.28
N ALA A 24 -0.07 10.61 1.44
CA ALA A 24 0.96 9.67 1.86
C ALA A 24 1.97 10.31 2.84
N PHE A 25 2.12 11.62 2.82
CA PHE A 25 2.97 12.34 3.76
C PHE A 25 2.41 12.28 5.20
N LEU A 26 1.12 12.04 5.39
CA LEU A 26 0.52 11.87 6.72
C LEU A 26 0.66 10.46 7.28
N ILE A 27 1.22 9.54 6.50
CA ILE A 27 1.32 8.11 6.85
C ILE A 27 2.76 7.75 7.24
N LYS A 28 2.89 6.94 8.29
CA LYS A 28 4.13 6.30 8.71
C LYS A 28 4.11 4.84 8.28
N PHE A 29 4.81 4.53 7.20
CA PHE A 29 4.94 3.17 6.68
C PHE A 29 5.97 2.35 7.46
N ARG A 30 5.71 1.05 7.61
CA ARG A 30 6.69 0.06 8.07
C ARG A 30 7.41 -0.55 6.85
N GLN A 31 8.45 -1.34 7.12
CA GLN A 31 9.16 -2.03 6.04
C GLN A 31 8.24 -2.99 5.27
N PRO A 32 8.46 -3.15 3.96
CA PRO A 32 7.66 -4.04 3.13
C PRO A 32 8.06 -5.49 3.37
N GLU A 33 7.05 -6.35 3.50
CA GLU A 33 7.17 -7.79 3.67
C GLU A 33 6.72 -8.47 2.37
N PHE A 34 7.55 -9.33 1.80
CA PHE A 34 7.18 -10.10 0.61
C PHE A 34 6.61 -11.46 1.00
N SER A 35 5.45 -11.80 0.44
CA SER A 35 4.89 -13.15 0.48
C SER A 35 4.96 -13.74 -0.92
N ALA A 36 5.52 -14.95 -1.05
CA ALA A 36 5.58 -15.67 -2.32
C ALA A 36 4.27 -16.42 -2.66
N GLN A 37 3.21 -16.23 -1.87
CA GLN A 37 1.88 -16.78 -2.17
C GLN A 37 1.19 -15.96 -3.27
N ASP A 38 0.30 -16.60 -4.05
CA ASP A 38 -0.55 -15.98 -5.08
C ASP A 38 0.20 -15.02 -6.02
N ASP A 39 1.15 -15.55 -6.82
CA ASP A 39 2.01 -14.82 -7.76
C ASP A 39 2.96 -13.77 -7.15
N GLY A 40 2.96 -13.65 -5.83
CA GLY A 40 3.84 -12.77 -5.07
C GLY A 40 3.16 -11.47 -4.71
N LEU A 41 3.05 -11.18 -3.42
CA LEU A 41 2.47 -9.92 -2.94
C LEU A 41 3.38 -9.25 -1.93
N TRP A 42 3.33 -7.93 -1.92
CA TRP A 42 3.98 -7.13 -0.90
C TRP A 42 2.95 -6.62 0.09
N ARG A 43 3.27 -6.74 1.38
CA ARG A 43 2.48 -6.21 2.47
C ARG A 43 3.24 -5.11 3.17
N ILE A 44 2.59 -3.97 3.39
CA ILE A 44 3.15 -2.83 4.13
C ILE A 44 2.12 -2.43 5.19
N ALA A 45 2.46 -2.64 6.45
CA ALA A 45 1.68 -2.08 7.55
C ALA A 45 2.02 -0.59 7.74
N ALA A 46 1.04 0.21 8.15
CA ALA A 46 1.25 1.64 8.37
C ALA A 46 0.32 2.22 9.44
N ASN A 47 0.64 3.42 9.89
CA ASN A 47 -0.13 4.18 10.87
C ASN A 47 -0.22 5.65 10.44
N ASN A 48 -1.32 6.33 10.77
CA ASN A 48 -1.35 7.79 10.66
C ASN A 48 -0.32 8.40 11.61
N LYS A 49 0.38 9.44 11.16
CA LYS A 49 1.33 10.21 11.98
C LYS A 49 0.65 10.93 13.15
N SER A 50 -0.66 11.21 13.04
CA SER A 50 -1.47 11.76 14.14
C SER A 50 -1.64 10.78 15.31
N GLY A 51 -1.35 9.49 15.12
CA GLY A 51 -1.58 8.43 16.11
C GLY A 51 -2.97 7.79 16.03
N HIS A 52 -3.89 8.33 15.21
CA HIS A 52 -5.24 7.79 15.05
C HIS A 52 -5.40 7.09 13.71
N GLY A 53 -5.52 5.75 13.74
CA GLY A 53 -5.73 4.94 12.54
C GLY A 53 -4.49 4.17 12.10
N SER A 54 -4.74 2.99 11.55
CA SER A 54 -3.75 2.08 10.99
C SER A 54 -4.26 1.52 9.68
N TYR A 55 -3.33 1.14 8.82
CA TYR A 55 -3.61 0.64 7.48
C TYR A 55 -2.75 -0.58 7.20
N THR A 56 -3.26 -1.45 6.34
CA THR A 56 -2.46 -2.46 5.66
C THR A 56 -2.56 -2.24 4.16
N PHE A 57 -1.42 -2.09 3.50
CA PHE A 57 -1.33 -2.01 2.04
C PHE A 57 -0.90 -3.37 1.49
N ILE A 58 -1.60 -3.84 0.46
CA ILE A 58 -1.22 -5.02 -0.32
C ILE A 58 -0.91 -4.57 -1.75
N VAL A 59 0.26 -4.94 -2.26
CA VAL A 59 0.68 -4.62 -3.63
C VAL A 59 0.96 -5.92 -4.39
N ASP A 60 0.17 -6.15 -5.43
CA ASP A 60 0.34 -7.26 -6.38
C ASP A 60 1.52 -6.97 -7.33
N GLN A 61 2.18 -8.00 -7.86
CA GLN A 61 3.21 -7.87 -8.89
C GLN A 61 2.78 -7.09 -10.13
N ASN A 62 1.48 -7.09 -10.42
CA ASN A 62 0.94 -6.37 -11.55
C ASN A 62 0.82 -4.85 -11.29
N GLY A 63 1.00 -4.36 -10.05
CA GLY A 63 0.88 -2.95 -9.67
C GLY A 63 -0.49 -2.52 -9.13
N THR A 64 -1.40 -3.46 -8.90
CA THR A 64 -2.63 -3.20 -8.14
C THR A 64 -2.29 -3.01 -6.67
N VAL A 65 -2.80 -1.94 -6.08
CA VAL A 65 -2.65 -1.61 -4.65
C VAL A 65 -4.02 -1.70 -3.99
N GLN A 66 -4.10 -2.46 -2.91
CA GLN A 66 -5.26 -2.51 -2.02
C GLN A 66 -4.93 -1.81 -0.71
N ILE A 67 -5.85 -0.97 -0.24
CA ILE A 67 -5.76 -0.25 1.02
C ILE A 67 -6.80 -0.86 1.97
N TRP A 68 -6.35 -1.38 3.10
CA TRP A 68 -7.18 -1.98 4.13
C TRP A 68 -7.06 -1.21 5.43
N ASP A 69 -8.06 -1.36 6.31
CA ASP A 69 -7.88 -1.00 7.72
C ASP A 69 -6.72 -1.82 8.34
N GLY A 70 -6.19 -1.35 9.46
CA GLY A 70 -5.02 -1.98 10.08
C GLY A 70 -5.27 -3.39 10.61
N LEU A 71 -6.54 -3.78 10.81
CA LEU A 71 -6.93 -5.14 11.22
C LEU A 71 -7.26 -6.05 10.03
N MET A 72 -7.26 -5.51 8.81
CA MET A 72 -7.65 -6.22 7.57
C MET A 72 -9.08 -6.79 7.61
N ASN A 73 -10.00 -6.12 8.30
CA ASN A 73 -11.42 -6.45 8.30
C ASN A 73 -12.16 -5.78 7.12
N GLU A 74 -11.72 -4.61 6.69
CA GLU A 74 -12.38 -3.81 5.66
C GLU A 74 -11.39 -3.32 4.61
N LYS A 75 -11.71 -3.54 3.33
CA LYS A 75 -10.99 -2.94 2.21
C LYS A 75 -11.55 -1.54 1.98
N ILE A 76 -10.70 -0.55 2.14
CA ILE A 76 -11.01 0.87 1.99
C ILE A 76 -11.03 1.23 0.50
N GLU A 77 -10.02 0.79 -0.24
CA GLU A 77 -9.82 1.16 -1.65
C GLU A 77 -9.02 0.09 -2.40
N GLU A 78 -9.21 -0.02 -3.71
CA GLU A 78 -8.38 -0.83 -4.59
C GLU A 78 -8.19 -0.12 -5.93
N GLN A 79 -6.94 0.00 -6.37
CA GLN A 79 -6.65 0.68 -7.62
C GLN A 79 -5.42 0.15 -8.32
N LYS A 80 -5.43 0.27 -9.65
CA LYS A 80 -4.30 -0.05 -10.50
C LYS A 80 -3.37 1.15 -10.61
N VAL A 81 -2.15 1.02 -10.11
CA VAL A 81 -1.13 2.06 -10.23
C VAL A 81 -0.18 1.74 -11.37
N THR A 82 0.10 2.75 -12.19
CA THR A 82 1.15 2.70 -13.21
C THR A 82 2.19 3.76 -12.88
N LEU A 83 3.42 3.33 -12.62
CA LEU A 83 4.56 4.23 -12.46
C LEU A 83 5.21 4.45 -13.83
N ASN A 84 5.48 5.70 -14.18
CA ASN A 84 6.14 6.10 -15.43
C ASN A 84 7.66 6.06 -15.30
#